data_AF-A0A353X0S1-F1
#
_entry.id   AF-A0A353X0S1-F1
#
_cell.length_a   1.000
_cell.length_b   1.000
_cell.length_c   1.000
_cell.angle_alpha   90.00
_cell.angle_beta   90.00
_cell.angle_gamma   90.00
#
_symmetry.space_group_name_H-M   'P 1'
#
loop_
_entity.id
_entity.type
_entity.pdbx_description
1 polymer ?
#
loop_
_entity_poly.entity_id
_entity_poly.type
_entity_poly.pdbx_seq_one_letter_code
_entity_poly.pdbx_strand_id
1 'polypeptide(L)'
;MEKKDFYKMTNEELLVEKKKLKKSKLFHATAIGFLAGILIFGVIAWSLSSEKHFGFLIPMLIPVAFIYRLLKNPNKNKELEAVLKERDLS
;
A
#
# COMPACT_ATOMS: atom_id res chain seq x y z
N MET A 1 -7.06 -1.24 -17.76
CA MET A 1 -7.96 -0.52 -16.82
C MET A 1 -8.47 0.70 -17.56
N GLU A 2 -9.78 0.82 -17.74
CA GLU A 2 -10.36 2.08 -18.19
C GLU A 2 -9.92 3.21 -17.25
N LYS A 3 -9.48 4.33 -17.84
CA LYS A 3 -9.18 5.54 -17.08
C LYS A 3 -10.49 6.08 -16.54
N LYS A 4 -10.72 5.95 -15.23
CA LYS A 4 -11.86 6.58 -14.58
C LYS A 4 -11.68 8.09 -14.67
N ASP A 5 -12.62 8.75 -15.32
CA ASP A 5 -12.63 10.20 -15.45
C ASP A 5 -13.35 10.83 -14.25
N PHE A 6 -12.60 11.23 -13.22
CA PHE A 6 -13.15 11.80 -11.99
C PHE A 6 -13.91 13.11 -12.24
N TYR A 7 -13.64 13.83 -13.33
CA TYR A 7 -14.34 15.07 -13.67
C TYR A 7 -15.80 14.85 -14.05
N LYS A 8 -16.16 13.65 -14.53
CA LYS A 8 -17.54 13.31 -14.91
C LYS A 8 -18.39 12.80 -13.75
N MET A 9 -17.78 12.55 -12.59
CA MET A 9 -18.48 12.04 -11.42
C MET A 9 -19.22 13.16 -10.68
N THR A 10 -20.35 12.82 -10.07
CA THR A 10 -21.08 13.69 -9.15
C THR A 10 -20.35 13.81 -7.80
N ASN A 11 -20.72 14.81 -7.00
CA ASN A 11 -20.09 15.04 -5.70
C ASN A 11 -20.26 13.84 -4.74
N GLU A 12 -21.40 13.17 -4.77
CA GLU A 12 -21.66 11.97 -3.95
C GLU A 12 -20.73 10.82 -4.34
N GLU A 13 -20.59 10.57 -5.65
CA GLU A 13 -19.70 9.52 -6.17
C GLU A 13 -18.22 9.81 -5.86
N LEU A 14 -17.81 11.08 -5.94
CA LEU A 14 -16.46 11.52 -5.55
C LEU A 14 -16.17 11.27 -4.07
N LEU A 15 -17.14 11.52 -3.18
CA LEU A 15 -17.00 11.24 -1.75
C LEU A 15 -16.91 9.74 -1.44
N VAL A 16 -17.63 8.90 -2.18
CA VAL A 16 -17.51 7.44 -2.09
C VAL A 16 -16.11 6.98 -2.50
N GLU A 17 -15.60 7.49 -3.62
CA GLU A 17 -14.26 7.12 -4.09
C GLU A 17 -13.16 7.67 -3.14
N LYS A 18 -13.36 8.85 -2.52
CA LYS A 18 -12.50 9.39 -1.45
C LYS A 18 -12.43 8.44 -0.25
N LYS A 19 -13.57 7.93 0.21
CA LYS A 19 -13.62 6.95 1.32
C LYS A 19 -12.90 5.65 0.95
N LYS A 20 -13.12 5.16 -0.27
CA LYS A 20 -12.43 3.97 -0.79
C LYS A 20 -10.92 4.17 -0.85
N LEU A 21 -10.48 5.35 -1.30
CA LEU A 21 -9.08 5.74 -1.31
C LEU A 21 -8.47 5.71 0.09
N LYS A 22 -9.13 6.33 1.07
CA LYS A 22 -8.67 6.37 2.45
C LYS A 22 -8.56 4.97 3.06
N LYS A 23 -9.56 4.11 2.83
CA LYS A 23 -9.53 2.69 3.25
C LYS A 23 -8.37 1.94 2.60
N SER A 24 -8.13 2.14 1.30
CA SER A 24 -7.01 1.51 0.59
C SER A 24 -5.65 1.99 1.13
N LYS A 25 -5.48 3.30 1.37
CA LYS A 25 -4.26 3.85 1.98
C LYS A 25 -4.00 3.24 3.35
N LEU A 26 -5.02 3.16 4.20
CA LEU A 26 -4.91 2.53 5.52
C LEU A 26 -4.51 1.05 5.39
N PHE A 27 -5.20 0.29 4.55
CA PHE A 27 -4.90 -1.12 4.31
C PHE A 27 -3.46 -1.33 3.81
N HIS A 28 -3.00 -0.51 2.85
CA HIS A 28 -1.63 -0.58 2.37
C HIS A 28 -0.61 -0.25 3.47
N ALA A 29 -0.85 0.80 4.27
CA ALA A 29 0.03 1.15 5.38
C ALA A 29 0.11 0.03 6.42
N THR A 30 -1.03 -0.54 6.82
CA THR A 30 -1.09 -1.68 7.75
C THR A 30 -0.40 -2.91 7.19
N ALA A 31 -0.65 -3.25 5.90
CA ALA A 31 -0.04 -4.42 5.26
C ALA A 31 1.48 -4.27 5.13
N ILE A 32 1.97 -3.08 4.74
CA ILE A 32 3.41 -2.80 4.68
C ILE A 32 4.02 -2.88 6.07
N GLY A 33 3.40 -2.28 7.09
CA GLY A 33 3.88 -2.34 8.47
C GLY A 33 3.95 -3.77 9.01
N PHE A 34 2.93 -4.58 8.73
CA PHE A 34 2.91 -6.00 9.11
C PHE A 34 4.03 -6.80 8.43
N LEU A 35 4.19 -6.65 7.10
CA LEU A 35 5.24 -7.33 6.35
C LEU A 35 6.65 -6.89 6.80
N ALA A 36 6.84 -5.59 7.05
CA ALA A 36 8.08 -5.06 7.59
C ALA A 36 8.37 -5.62 9.00
N GLY A 37 7.35 -5.73 9.85
CA GLY A 37 7.45 -6.35 11.17
C GLY A 37 7.91 -7.81 11.10
N ILE A 38 7.33 -8.60 10.18
CA ILE A 38 7.75 -9.99 9.94
C ILE A 38 9.22 -10.04 9.50
N LEU A 39 9.64 -9.15 8.59
CA LEU A 39 11.03 -9.10 8.13
C LEU A 39 12.00 -8.77 9.27
N ILE A 40 11.69 -7.76 10.07
CA ILE A 40 12.54 -7.36 11.22
C ILE A 40 12.61 -8.50 12.23
N PHE A 41 11.47 -9.08 12.62
CA PHE A 41 11.42 -10.20 13.54
C PHE A 41 12.21 -11.41 13.00
N GLY A 42 12.03 -11.73 11.73
CA GLY A 42 12.74 -12.82 11.06
C GLY A 42 14.25 -12.61 11.07
N VAL A 43 14.74 -11.41 10.76
CA VAL A 43 16.18 -11.08 10.78
C VAL A 43 16.74 -11.17 12.20
N ILE A 44 16.03 -10.66 13.20
CA ILE A 44 16.44 -10.75 14.60
C ILE A 44 16.51 -12.20 15.07
N ALA A 45 15.47 -13.00 14.79
CA ALA A 45 15.41 -14.41 15.15
C ALA A 45 16.52 -15.23 14.48
N TRP A 46 16.82 -14.94 13.20
CA TRP A 46 17.94 -15.55 12.49
C TRP A 46 19.29 -15.13 13.07
N SER A 47 19.47 -13.86 13.41
CA SER A 47 20.71 -13.34 14.00
C SER A 47 20.98 -13.91 15.41
N LEU A 48 19.93 -14.22 16.18
CA LEU A 48 20.02 -14.80 17.51
C LEU A 48 20.13 -16.33 17.50
N SER A 49 19.88 -16.99 16.36
CA SER A 49 20.02 -18.44 16.23
C SER A 49 21.50 -18.84 16.12
N SER A 50 21.91 -19.87 16.87
CA SER A 50 23.27 -20.43 16.82
C SER A 50 23.62 -21.02 15.45
N GLU A 51 22.63 -21.53 14.73
CA GLU A 51 22.76 -22.14 13.41
C GLU A 51 22.40 -21.10 12.32
N LYS A 52 23.41 -20.55 11.64
CA LYS A 52 23.21 -19.53 10.59
C LYS A 52 22.84 -20.17 9.26
N HIS A 53 21.63 -20.71 9.17
CA HIS A 53 21.11 -21.23 7.91
C HIS A 53 20.63 -20.08 7.02
N PHE A 54 21.44 -19.72 6.02
CA PHE A 54 21.09 -18.70 5.03
C PHE A 54 19.83 -19.05 4.21
N GLY A 55 19.47 -20.34 4.12
CA GLY A 55 18.23 -20.79 3.49
C GLY A 55 16.96 -20.19 4.12
N PHE A 56 17.02 -19.79 5.38
CA PHE A 56 15.93 -19.12 6.09
C PHE A 56 15.62 -17.71 5.55
N LEU A 57 16.59 -17.06 4.88
CA LEU A 57 16.41 -15.72 4.31
C LEU A 57 15.74 -15.77 2.93
N ILE A 58 15.75 -16.91 2.24
CA ILE A 58 15.18 -17.04 0.89
C ILE A 58 13.66 -16.75 0.88
N PRO A 59 12.85 -17.29 1.82
CA PRO A 59 11.43 -16.97 1.91
C PRO A 59 11.14 -15.49 2.23
N MET A 60 12.07 -14.75 2.85
CA MET A 60 11.89 -13.32 3.17
C MET A 60 11.84 -12.43 1.93
N LEU A 61 12.34 -12.91 0.78
CA LEU A 61 12.20 -12.19 -0.48
C LEU A 61 10.73 -12.03 -0.91
N ILE A 62 9.85 -12.94 -0.47
CA ILE A 62 8.42 -12.90 -0.80
C ILE A 62 7.76 -11.65 -0.17
N PRO A 63 7.81 -11.42 1.17
CA PRO A 63 7.35 -10.16 1.77
C PRO A 63 7.93 -8.90 1.10
N VAL A 64 9.22 -8.91 0.77
CA VAL A 64 9.91 -7.78 0.10
C VAL A 64 9.28 -7.48 -1.27
N ALA A 65 9.08 -8.52 -2.09
CA ALA A 65 8.43 -8.38 -3.40
C ALA A 65 6.99 -7.85 -3.26
N PHE A 66 6.25 -8.31 -2.24
CA PHE A 66 4.91 -7.80 -1.95
C PHE A 66 4.93 -6.32 -1.56
N ILE A 67 5.82 -5.90 -0.63
CA ILE A 67 5.97 -4.48 -0.25
C ILE A 67 6.27 -3.62 -1.48
N TYR A 68 7.21 -4.04 -2.33
CA TYR A 68 7.55 -3.33 -3.56
C TYR A 68 6.34 -3.19 -4.50
N ARG A 69 5.56 -4.27 -4.67
CA ARG A 69 4.33 -4.24 -5.47
C ARG A 69 3.27 -3.30 -4.88
N LEU A 70 3.10 -3.27 -3.57
CA LEU A 70 2.17 -2.36 -2.90
C LEU A 70 2.59 -0.89 -3.07
N LEU A 71 3.88 -0.58 -2.94
CA LEU A 71 4.43 0.77 -3.13
C LEU A 71 4.31 1.26 -4.58
N LYS A 72 4.49 0.37 -5.56
CA LYS A 72 4.45 0.70 -6.99
C LYS A 72 3.03 1.00 -7.50
N ASN A 73 1.99 0.87 -6.68
CA ASN A 73 0.60 1.13 -7.11
C ASN A 73 0.44 2.60 -7.54
N PRO A 74 0.29 2.88 -8.85
CA PRO A 74 0.52 4.22 -9.38
C PRO A 74 -0.69 5.13 -9.16
N ASN A 75 -0.44 6.27 -8.51
CA ASN A 75 -0.93 7.63 -8.82
C ASN A 75 -2.41 7.91 -9.13
N LYS A 76 -3.34 6.95 -9.05
CA LYS A 76 -4.80 7.21 -9.18
C LYS A 76 -5.32 8.22 -8.15
N ASN A 77 -4.56 8.41 -7.07
CA ASN A 77 -4.87 9.31 -5.98
C ASN A 77 -4.76 10.77 -6.41
N LYS A 78 -3.83 11.11 -7.32
CA LYS A 78 -3.53 12.51 -7.66
C LYS A 78 -4.66 13.17 -8.46
N GLU A 79 -5.21 12.46 -9.44
CA GLU A 79 -6.33 12.98 -10.24
C GLU A 79 -7.61 13.12 -9.40
N LEU A 80 -7.91 12.13 -8.55
CA LEU A 80 -9.05 12.22 -7.62
C LEU A 80 -8.86 13.34 -6.58
N GLU A 81 -7.66 13.49 -6.01
CA GLU A 81 -7.34 14.57 -5.06
C GLU A 81 -7.42 15.95 -5.71
N ALA A 82 -7.02 16.09 -6.99
CA ALA A 82 -7.15 17.34 -7.74
C ALA A 82 -8.62 17.75 -7.91
N VAL A 83 -9.49 16.84 -8.36
CA VAL A 83 -10.94 17.11 -8.52
C VAL A 83 -11.62 17.39 -7.18
N LEU A 84 -11.27 16.65 -6.13
CA LEU A 84 -11.80 16.89 -4.78
C LEU A 84 -11.41 18.29 -4.27
N LYS A 85 -10.19 18.74 -4.53
CA LYS A 85 -9.72 20.08 -4.12
C LYS A 85 -10.34 21.19 -4.94
N GLU A 86 -10.51 21.00 -6.25
CA GLU A 86 -11.14 21.99 -7.15
C GLU A 86 -12.61 22.24 -6.79
N ARG A 87 -13.32 21.21 -6.30
CA ARG A 87 -14.73 21.29 -5.91
C ARG A 87 -14.97 21.54 -4.42
N ASP A 88 -13.93 21.86 -3.65
CA ASP A 88 -13.98 22.09 -2.21
C ASP A 88 -14.57 20.90 -1.40
N LEU A 89 -14.28 19.68 -1.86
CA LEU A 89 -14.66 18.40 -1.25
C LEU A 89 -13.47 17.69 -0.58
N SER A 90 -12.33 18.39 -0.47
CA SER A 90 -11.04 17.90 0.05
C SER A 90 -11.09 17.51 1.52
#